data_AF-B9Y732-F1
#
_entry.id   AF-B9Y732-F1
#
_cell.length_a   1.000
_cell.length_b   1.000
_cell.length_c   1.000
_cell.angle_alpha   90.00
_cell.angle_beta   90.00
_cell.angle_gamma   90.00
#
_symmetry.space_group_name_H-M   'P 1'
#
loop_
_entity.id
_entity.type
_entity.pdbx_description
1 polymer ?
#
loop_
_entity_poly.entity_id
_entity_poly.type
_entity_poly.pdbx_seq_one_letter_code
_entity_poly.pdbx_strand_id
1 'polypeptide(L)' 'MSKWIDDQIVIDFPVPSSIRQIISELEKYDKEEDVYFYFDRSEWLENATKDYVYERVLTEEQRELLIQKYS' A
#
# COMPACT_ATOMS: atom_id res chain seq x y z
N MET A 1 -18.76 -7.46 -5.17
CA MET A 1 -17.84 -6.94 -4.14
C MET A 1 -16.65 -6.44 -4.91
N SER A 2 -16.54 -5.12 -5.07
CA SER A 2 -15.37 -4.51 -5.69
C SER A 2 -14.28 -4.55 -4.64
N LYS A 3 -13.31 -5.45 -4.79
CA LYS A 3 -12.05 -5.35 -4.07
C LYS A 3 -11.23 -4.24 -4.73
N TRP A 4 -10.72 -3.32 -3.94
CA TRP A 4 -9.81 -2.26 -4.39
C TRP A 4 -8.36 -2.76 -4.47
N ILE A 5 -8.04 -3.83 -3.73
CA ILE A 5 -6.71 -4.45 -3.76
C ILE A 5 -6.56 -5.38 -4.97
N ASP A 6 -5.49 -5.19 -5.75
CA ASP A 6 -5.15 -6.08 -6.85
C ASP A 6 -4.40 -7.33 -6.34
N ASP A 7 -5.14 -8.44 -6.21
CA ASP A 7 -4.61 -9.75 -5.82
C ASP A 7 -3.64 -10.35 -6.87
N GLN A 8 -3.57 -9.82 -8.10
CA GLN A 8 -2.64 -10.28 -9.15
C GLN A 8 -1.21 -9.77 -8.93
N ILE A 9 -1.05 -8.64 -8.24
CA ILE A 9 0.25 -8.06 -7.95
C ILE A 9 0.86 -8.76 -6.74
N VAL A 10 2.06 -9.31 -6.90
CA VAL A 10 2.80 -9.99 -5.83
C VAL A 10 3.89 -9.06 -5.31
N ILE A 11 3.92 -8.84 -4.00
CA ILE A 11 4.96 -8.08 -3.31
C ILE A 11 5.95 -9.09 -2.70
N ASP A 12 7.08 -9.29 -3.37
CA ASP A 12 8.10 -10.31 -3.04
C ASP A 12 9.40 -9.72 -2.45
N PHE A 13 9.38 -8.44 -2.11
CA PHE A 13 10.49 -7.70 -1.52
C PHE A 13 10.24 -7.30 -0.07
N PRO A 14 11.30 -6.98 0.71
CA PRO A 14 11.13 -6.56 2.09
C PRO A 14 10.43 -5.20 2.18
N VAL A 15 9.28 -5.18 2.85
CA VAL A 15 8.54 -3.96 3.14
C VAL A 15 8.82 -3.47 4.58
N PRO A 16 9.10 -2.17 4.80
CA PRO A 16 9.29 -1.61 6.14
C PRO A 16 8.09 -1.84 7.06
N SER A 17 8.33 -1.98 8.37
CA SER A 17 7.28 -2.28 9.36
C SER A 17 6.14 -1.26 9.38
N SER A 18 6.45 0.02 9.20
CA SER A 18 5.48 1.12 9.07
C SER A 18 4.55 0.92 7.86
N ILE A 19 5.12 0.61 6.69
CA ILE A 19 4.35 0.33 5.47
C ILE A 19 3.54 -0.96 5.63
N ARG A 20 4.06 -1.99 6.30
CA ARG A 20 3.28 -3.21 6.61
C ARG A 20 2.05 -2.94 7.47
N GLN A 21 2.15 -2.01 8.42
CA GLN A 21 1.01 -1.60 9.22
C GLN A 21 -0.06 -0.94 8.33
N ILE A 22 0.36 -0.04 7.44
CA ILE A 22 -0.53 0.63 6.48
C ILE A 22 -1.24 -0.40 5.57
N ILE A 23 -0.48 -1.37 5.05
CA ILE A 23 -1.03 -2.48 4.25
C ILE A 23 -2.08 -3.27 5.04
N SER A 24 -1.79 -3.62 6.29
CA SER A 24 -2.73 -4.38 7.13
C SER A 24 -4.04 -3.61 7.38
N GLU A 25 -3.97 -2.29 7.50
CA GLU A 25 -5.14 -1.42 7.62
C GLU A 25 -5.92 -1.35 6.30
N LEU A 26 -5.25 -1.27 5.16
CA LEU A 26 -5.88 -1.30 3.83
C LEU A 26 -6.60 -2.62 3.57
N GLU A 27 -5.96 -3.76 3.85
CA GLU A 27 -6.57 -5.09 3.74
C GLU A 27 -7.81 -5.23 4.64
N LYS A 28 -7.78 -4.62 5.83
CA LYS A 28 -8.93 -4.58 6.74
C LYS A 28 -10.06 -3.75 6.14
N TYR A 29 -9.79 -2.53 5.65
CA TYR A 29 -10.82 -1.65 5.10
C TYR A 29 -11.41 -2.19 3.79
N ASP A 30 -10.60 -2.82 2.94
CA ASP A 30 -11.06 -3.53 1.74
C ASP A 30 -12.08 -4.62 2.12
N LYS A 31 -11.75 -5.41 3.15
CA LYS A 31 -12.65 -6.48 3.66
C LYS A 31 -13.92 -5.93 4.31
N GLU A 32 -13.84 -4.80 4.99
CA GLU A 32 -14.98 -4.15 5.66
C GLU A 32 -15.83 -3.31 4.70
N GLU A 33 -15.43 -3.21 3.43
CA GLU A 33 -16.01 -2.28 2.44
C GLU A 33 -16.00 -0.81 2.92
N ASP A 34 -15.04 -0.45 3.76
CA ASP A 34 -14.91 0.89 4.33
C ASP A 34 -14.17 1.83 3.36
N VAL A 35 -14.95 2.34 2.41
CA VAL A 35 -14.48 3.21 1.32
C VAL A 35 -13.72 4.43 1.84
N TYR A 36 -14.23 5.05 2.90
CA TYR A 36 -13.69 6.32 3.40
C TYR A 36 -12.29 6.11 3.99
N PHE A 37 -12.16 5.16 4.90
CA PHE A 37 -10.87 4.89 5.52
C PHE A 37 -9.90 4.18 4.58
N TYR A 38 -10.38 3.42 3.59
CA TYR A 38 -9.53 2.85 2.55
C TYR A 38 -8.78 3.94 1.77
N PHE A 39 -9.49 4.92 1.20
CA PHE A 39 -8.84 5.96 0.39
C PHE A 39 -8.00 6.95 1.22
N ASP A 40 -8.40 7.26 2.46
CA ASP A 40 -7.53 8.01 3.39
C ASP A 40 -6.20 7.26 3.62
N ARG A 41 -6.29 5.94 3.80
CA ARG A 41 -5.11 5.11 4.06
C ARG A 41 -4.25 4.86 2.82
N SER A 42 -4.84 4.82 1.62
CA SER A 42 -4.10 4.64 0.37
C SER A 42 -3.28 5.90 0.04
N GLU A 43 -3.84 7.09 0.25
CA GLU A 43 -3.08 8.34 0.14
C GLU A 43 -1.91 8.40 1.14
N TRP A 44 -2.12 7.89 2.36
CA TRP A 44 -1.03 7.79 3.33
C TRP A 44 0.09 6.85 2.87
N LEU A 45 -0.25 5.71 2.25
CA LEU A 45 0.71 4.78 1.66
C LEU A 45 1.55 5.47 0.55
N GLU A 46 0.88 6.18 -0.37
CA GLU A 46 1.54 6.89 -1.46
C GLU A 46 2.55 7.93 -0.98
N ASN A 47 2.23 8.61 0.13
CA ASN A 47 3.08 9.62 0.74
C ASN A 47 4.23 8.99 1.53
N ALA A 48 3.94 8.01 2.38
CA ALA A 48 4.97 7.33 3.19
C ALA A 48 6.03 6.64 2.31
N THR A 49 5.63 6.05 1.19
CA THR A 49 6.56 5.38 0.28
C THR A 49 7.54 6.35 -0.42
N LYS A 50 7.21 7.64 -0.58
CA LYS A 50 8.14 8.64 -1.14
C LYS A 50 9.38 8.79 -0.29
N ASP A 51 9.21 8.86 1.03
CA ASP A 51 10.32 8.99 1.98
C ASP A 51 11.22 7.73 1.94
N TYR A 52 10.63 6.55 1.85
CA TYR A 52 11.40 5.30 1.74
C TYR A 52 12.18 5.16 0.43
N VAL A 53 11.67 5.73 -0.66
CA VAL A 53 12.43 5.81 -1.92
C VAL A 53 13.59 6.80 -1.78
N TYR A 54 13.35 7.97 -1.18
CA TYR A 54 14.40 8.96 -0.92
C TYR A 54 15.52 8.40 -0.03
N GLU A 55 15.15 7.64 1.00
CA GLU A 55 16.07 6.95 1.92
C GLU A 55 16.72 5.70 1.30
N ARG A 56 16.39 5.33 0.06
CA ARG A 56 16.87 4.14 -0.66
C ARG A 56 16.53 2.81 0.03
N VAL A 57 15.46 2.79 0.81
CA VAL A 57 14.90 1.58 1.42
C VAL A 57 14.03 0.82 0.42
N LEU A 58 13.31 1.56 -0.43
CA LEU A 58 12.56 1.04 -1.58
C LEU A 58 13.14 1.60 -2.88
N THR A 59 13.01 0.85 -3.97
CA THR A 59 13.20 1.40 -5.32
C THR A 59 11.93 2.08 -5.82
N GLU A 60 12.03 2.92 -6.85
CA GLU A 60 10.87 3.50 -7.53
C GLU A 60 9.92 2.41 -8.05
N GLU A 61 10.48 1.32 -8.62
CA GLU A 61 9.70 0.18 -9.12
C GLU A 61 8.94 -0.54 -7.99
N GLN A 62 9.59 -0.74 -6.83
CA GLN A 62 8.95 -1.35 -5.65
C GLN A 62 7.84 -0.45 -5.11
N ARG A 63 8.04 0.86 -5.11
CA ARG A 63 7.00 1.84 -4.74
C ARG A 63 5.83 1.76 -5.72
N GLU A 64 6.10 1.72 -7.02
CA GLU A 64 5.06 1.64 -8.03
C GLU A 64 4.20 0.38 -7.88
N LEU A 65 4.83 -0.77 -7.62
CA LEU A 65 4.09 -2.02 -7.34
C LEU A 65 3.22 -1.94 -6.10
N LEU A 66 3.69 -1.27 -5.03
CA LEU A 66 2.88 -1.04 -3.83
C LEU A 66 1.67 -0.14 -4.12
N ILE A 67 1.85 0.92 -4.92
CA ILE A 67 0.79 1.85 -5.26
C ILE A 67 -0.23 1.16 -6.17
N GLN A 68 0.20 0.53 -7.26
CA GLN A 68 -0.69 -0.20 -8.17
C GLN A 68 -1.51 -1.28 -7.47
N LYS A 69 -0.97 -1.90 -6.41
CA LYS A 69 -1.69 -2.93 -5.65
C LYS A 69 -2.75 -2.36 -4.71
N TYR A 70 -2.48 -1.22 -4.08
CA TYR A 70 -3.23 -0.77 -2.90
C TYR A 70 -3.87 0.62 -3.05
N SER A 71 -3.65 1.35 -4.15
CA SER A 71 -4.17 2.69 -4.44
C SER A 71 -4.74 2.75 -5.85
#